data_AF-A0A969T703-F1
#
_entry.id   AF-A0A969T703-F1
#
_cell.length_a   1.000
_cell.length_b   1.000
_cell.length_c   1.000
_cell.angle_alpha   90.00
_cell.angle_beta   90.00
_cell.angle_gamma   90.00
#
_symmetry.space_group_name_H-M   'P 1'
#
loop_
_entity.id
_entity.type
_entity.pdbx_description
1 polymer ?
#
loop_
_entity_poly.entity_id
_entity_poly.type
_entity_poly.pdbx_seq_one_letter_code
_entity_poly.pdbx_strand_id
1 'polypeptide(L)' 'EYFVHISGLIDKIKNDDQVTFELKEGKKGMNAVNVKLL' A
#
# COMPACT_ATOMS: atom_id res chain seq x y z
N GLU A 1 3.46 11.48 0.52
CA GLU A 1 4.08 10.15 0.63
C GLU A 1 3.22 9.30 1.54
N TYR A 2 2.77 8.13 1.09
CA TYR A 2 1.94 7.22 1.90
C TYR A 2 2.80 6.07 2.41
N PHE A 3 2.65 5.74 3.69
CA PHE A 3 3.41 4.65 4.30
C PHE A 3 2.70 3.32 4.00
N VAL A 4 3.43 2.40 3.37
CA VAL A 4 3.00 1.02 3.11
C VAL A 4 3.84 0.10 3.98
N HIS A 5 3.20 -0.75 4.78
CA HIS A 5 3.88 -1.83 5.48
C HIS A 5 3.89 -3.07 4.58
N ILE A 6 4.95 -3.88 4.64
CA ILE A 6 5.08 -5.10 3.82
C ILE A 6 3.91 -6.07 4.01
N SER A 7 3.26 -6.06 5.19
CA SER A 7 2.07 -6.87 5.45
C SER A 7 0.82 -6.43 4.65
N GLY A 8 0.84 -5.24 4.05
CA GLY A 8 -0.24 -4.71 3.22
C GLY A 8 -0.08 -5.02 1.73
N LEU A 9 1.03 -5.63 1.33
CA LEU A 9 1.30 -6.07 -0.04
C LEU A 9 0.63 -7.43 -0.26
N ILE A 10 -0.32 -7.49 -1.18
CA ILE A 10 -0.96 -8.75 -1.58
C ILE A 10 -0.11 -9.46 -2.64
N ASP A 11 0.55 -8.67 -3.50
CA ASP A 11 1.39 -9.16 -4.59
C ASP A 11 2.87 -8.80 -4.39
N LYS A 12 3.75 -9.49 -5.13
CA LYS A 12 5.16 -9.11 -5.24
C LYS A 12 5.30 -7.92 -6.20
N ILE A 13 5.31 -6.72 -5.64
CA ILE A 13 5.44 -5.46 -6.36
C ILE A 13 6.93 -5.12 -6.55
N LYS A 14 7.28 -4.65 -7.75
CA LYS A 14 8.63 -4.18 -8.11
C LYS A 14 8.63 -2.66 -8.32
N ASN A 15 9.82 -2.10 -8.51
CA ASN A 15 9.94 -0.71 -8.92
C ASN A 15 9.22 -0.47 -10.24
N ASP A 16 8.61 0.71 -10.37
CA ASP A 16 7.84 1.19 -11.52
C ASP A 16 6.50 0.48 -11.79
N ASP A 17 6.10 -0.49 -10.95
CA ASP A 17 4.78 -1.09 -11.03
C ASP A 17 3.68 -0.09 -10.64
N GLN A 18 2.62 -0.03 -11.43
CA GLN A 18 1.41 0.69 -11.06
C GLN A 18 0.58 -0.17 -10.11
N VAL A 19 0.09 0.44 -9.03
CA VAL A 19 -0.62 -0.26 -7.97
C VAL A 19 -1.88 0.49 -7.56
N THR A 20 -2.86 -0.27 -7.10
CA THR A 20 -4.06 0.25 -6.42
C THR A 20 -3.94 -0.05 -4.94
N PHE A 21 -4.51 0.82 -4.12
CA PHE A 21 -4.58 0.63 -2.67
C PHE A 21 -5.73 1.44 -2.09
N GLU A 22 -6.12 1.08 -0.87
CA GLU A 22 -7.10 1.80 -0.08
C GLU A 22 -6.40 2.62 1.00
N LEU A 23 -6.90 3.82 1.28
CA LEU A 23 -6.40 4.65 2.39
C LEU A 23 -7.21 4.40 3.65
N LYS A 24 -6.52 4.17 4.76
CA LYS A 24 -7.13 3.97 6.07
C LYS A 24 -6.39 4.73 7.15
N GLU A 25 -7.12 5.38 8.04
CA GLU A 25 -6.53 6.08 9.18
C GLU A 25 -5.98 5.08 10.20
N GLY A 26 -4.70 5.23 10.55
CA GLY A 26 -4.01 4.45 11.56
C GLY A 26 -3.43 5.31 12.67
N LYS A 27 -2.84 4.68 13.69
CA LYS A 27 -2.28 5.35 14.88
C LYS A 27 -1.23 6.44 14.59
N LYS A 28 -0.65 6.45 13.39
CA LYS A 28 0.40 7.39 12.97
C LYS A 28 0.02 8.22 11.74
N GLY A 29 -1.27 8.23 11.35
CA GLY A 29 -1.76 8.91 10.15
C GLY A 29 -2.31 7.96 9.10
N MET A 30 -2.45 8.45 7.87
CA MET A 30 -3.02 7.69 6.75
C MET A 30 -2.06 6.58 6.28
N ASN A 31 -2.57 5.35 6.28
CA ASN A 31 -1.87 4.17 5.80
C ASN A 31 -2.50 3.67 4.51
N ALA A 32 -1.67 3.22 3.58
CA ALA A 32 -2.11 2.48 2.41
C ALA A 32 -2.22 0.98 2.75
N VAL A 33 -3.41 0.41 2.52
CA VAL A 33 -3.74 -0.99 2.79
C VAL A 33 -4.29 -1.65 1.52
N ASN A 34 -4.36 -3.00 1.50
CA ASN A 34 -4.84 -3.77 0.36
C ASN A 34 -4.12 -3.41 -0.95
N VAL A 35 -2.79 -3.28 -0.89
CA VAL A 35 -1.99 -2.87 -2.05
C VAL A 35 -1.90 -4.02 -3.04
N LYS A 36 -2.33 -3.77 -4.28
CA LYS A 36 -2.38 -4.74 -5.39
C LYS A 36 -1.81 -4.13 -6.65
N LEU A 37 -1.26 -4.96 -7.53
CA LEU A 37 -0.94 -4.54 -8.89
C LEU A 37 -2.22 -4.08 -9.60
N LEU A 38 -2.07 -3.06 -10.46
CA LEU A 38 -3.14 -2.54 -11.30
C LEU A 38 -3.41 -3.46 -12.50
#